data_AF-E3J6C9-F1
#
_entry.id   AF-E3J6C9-F1
#
_cell.length_a   1.000
_cell.length_b   1.000
_cell.length_c   1.000
_cell.angle_alpha   90.00
_cell.angle_beta   90.00
_cell.angle_gamma   90.00
#
_symmetry.space_group_name_H-M   'P 1'
#
loop_
_entity.id
_entity.type
_entity.pdbx_description
1 polymer ?
#
loop_
_entity_poly.entity_id
_entity_poly.type
_entity_poly.pdbx_seq_one_letter_code
_entity_poly.pdbx_strand_id
1 'polypeptide(L)'
;MHTHDRPDVETVETLLGKARRHGAGAAELARHRPDLVDLLTPPDGTSPKTRALLAERIIRAAIDRLDPPADSAMRALFGLTAETRRRSVAYRRDEAARLICLTPGAFRRPNREGSMILDIAFEIVTAE
;
A
#
# COMPACT_ATOMS: atom_id res chain seq x y z
N MET A 1 -20.78 -0.70 -21.77
CA MET A 1 -19.43 -1.12 -22.18
C MET A 1 -18.46 -0.18 -21.50
N HIS A 2 -18.08 -0.47 -20.25
CA HIS A 2 -17.13 0.37 -19.52
C HIS A 2 -15.73 -0.11 -19.87
N THR A 3 -15.03 0.67 -20.68
CA THR A 3 -13.58 0.61 -20.81
C THR A 3 -13.00 0.69 -19.40
N HIS A 4 -12.34 -0.36 -18.95
CA HIS A 4 -11.52 -0.32 -17.74
C HIS A 4 -10.33 0.59 -18.04
N ASP A 5 -10.52 1.90 -17.90
CA ASP A 5 -9.40 2.82 -17.91
C ASP A 5 -8.49 2.45 -16.76
N ARG A 6 -7.22 2.19 -17.11
CA ARG A 6 -6.19 1.85 -16.13
C ARG A 6 -6.13 3.02 -15.14
N PRO A 7 -6.13 2.75 -13.81
CA PRO A 7 -6.11 3.84 -12.84
C PRO A 7 -4.83 4.67 -13.03
N ASP A 8 -4.94 6.00 -12.95
CA ASP A 8 -3.78 6.86 -13.04
C ASP A 8 -2.89 6.74 -11.78
N VAL A 9 -1.59 6.95 -11.96
CA VAL A 9 -0.58 6.76 -10.90
C VAL A 9 -0.82 7.70 -9.72
N GLU A 10 -1.22 8.95 -9.97
CA GLU A 10 -1.42 9.96 -8.92
C GLU A 10 -2.60 9.59 -8.01
N THR A 11 -3.68 9.07 -8.59
CA THR A 11 -4.82 8.53 -7.84
C THR A 11 -4.38 7.35 -6.98
N VAL A 12 -3.66 6.37 -7.55
CA VAL A 12 -3.19 5.20 -6.79
C VAL A 12 -2.27 5.63 -5.64
N GLU A 13 -1.28 6.50 -5.91
CA GLU A 13 -0.35 7.05 -4.91
C GLU A 13 -1.12 7.73 -3.77
N THR A 14 -2.06 8.62 -4.11
CA THR A 14 -2.87 9.35 -3.13
C THR A 14 -3.64 8.40 -2.21
N LEU A 15 -4.28 7.37 -2.79
CA LEU A 15 -5.07 6.42 -2.03
C LEU A 15 -4.20 5.50 -1.16
N LEU A 16 -3.01 5.10 -1.64
CA LEU A 16 -2.00 4.37 -0.86
C LEU A 16 -1.47 5.22 0.30
N GLY A 17 -1.16 6.50 0.07
CA GLY A 17 -0.71 7.45 1.09
C GLY A 17 -1.73 7.61 2.22
N LYS A 18 -3.02 7.55 1.90
CA LYS A 18 -4.12 7.50 2.87
C LYS A 18 -4.22 6.13 3.55
N ALA A 19 -4.10 5.03 2.81
CA ALA A 19 -4.19 3.66 3.34
C ALA A 19 -3.14 3.37 4.40
N ARG A 20 -1.92 3.91 4.26
CA ARG A 20 -0.85 3.84 5.27
C ARG A 20 -1.36 4.09 6.70
N ARG A 21 -2.26 5.07 6.91
CA ARG A 21 -2.75 5.46 8.24
C ARG A 21 -3.38 4.29 9.00
N HIS A 22 -4.10 3.43 8.30
CA HIS A 22 -4.81 2.29 8.87
C HIS A 22 -4.14 0.94 8.58
N GLY A 23 -3.30 0.88 7.53
CA GLY A 23 -2.71 -0.34 7.00
C GLY A 23 -3.40 -0.77 5.70
N ALA A 24 -2.74 -1.65 4.95
CA ALA A 24 -3.24 -2.21 3.70
C ALA A 24 -3.65 -3.69 3.80
N GLY A 25 -3.92 -4.18 5.02
CA GLY A 25 -4.56 -5.49 5.20
C GLY A 25 -5.99 -5.47 4.69
N ALA A 26 -6.52 -6.58 4.21
CA ALA A 26 -7.83 -6.66 3.56
C ALA A 26 -8.96 -6.18 4.47
N ALA A 27 -8.91 -6.46 5.77
CA ALA A 27 -9.92 -5.99 6.72
C ALA A 27 -9.85 -4.47 6.90
N GLU A 28 -8.65 -3.92 6.98
CA GLU A 28 -8.38 -2.49 7.10
C GLU A 28 -8.76 -1.75 5.82
N LEU A 29 -8.45 -2.29 4.64
CA LEU A 29 -8.85 -1.77 3.33
C LEU A 29 -10.37 -1.75 3.20
N ALA A 30 -11.05 -2.87 3.46
CA ALA A 30 -12.50 -2.94 3.39
C ALA A 30 -13.19 -1.94 4.32
N ARG A 31 -12.62 -1.69 5.50
CA ARG A 31 -13.20 -0.79 6.51
C ARG A 31 -12.89 0.68 6.26
N HIS A 32 -11.66 0.99 5.86
CA HIS A 32 -11.15 2.37 5.87
C HIS A 32 -10.89 2.94 4.49
N ARG A 33 -10.63 2.09 3.49
CA ARG A 33 -10.28 2.48 2.11
C ARG A 33 -11.04 1.64 1.07
N PRO A 34 -12.39 1.58 1.12
CA PRO A 34 -13.17 0.88 0.09
C PRO A 34 -12.95 1.50 -1.30
N ASP A 35 -12.65 2.80 -1.36
CA ASP A 35 -12.25 3.51 -2.58
C ASP A 35 -10.99 2.91 -3.24
N LEU A 36 -9.99 2.52 -2.46
CA LEU A 36 -8.81 1.82 -2.97
C LEU A 36 -9.14 0.40 -3.42
N VAL A 37 -10.07 -0.29 -2.73
CA VAL A 37 -10.54 -1.62 -3.17
C VAL A 37 -11.29 -1.51 -4.49
N ASP A 38 -12.20 -0.55 -4.62
CA ASP A 38 -12.95 -0.30 -5.86
C ASP A 38 -12.05 0.06 -7.03
N LEU A 39 -10.96 0.79 -6.78
CA LEU A 39 -9.98 1.11 -7.80
C LEU A 39 -9.17 -0.11 -8.26
N LEU A 40 -8.63 -0.89 -7.32
CA LEU A 40 -7.72 -2.00 -7.64
C LEU A 40 -8.46 -3.25 -8.09
N THR A 41 -9.66 -3.46 -7.58
CA THR A 41 -10.48 -4.63 -7.89
C THR A 41 -11.91 -4.17 -8.13
N PRO A 42 -12.24 -3.65 -9.32
CA PRO A 42 -13.57 -3.11 -9.63
C PRO A 42 -14.71 -4.09 -9.31
N PRO A 43 -15.91 -3.60 -8.99
CA PRO A 43 -17.05 -4.47 -8.73
C PRO A 43 -17.40 -5.31 -9.97
N ASP A 44 -17.29 -6.63 -9.85
CA ASP A 44 -17.55 -7.62 -10.92
C ASP A 44 -18.57 -8.69 -10.48
N GLY A 45 -19.29 -8.44 -9.37
CA GLY A 45 -20.18 -9.41 -8.72
C GLY A 45 -19.50 -10.26 -7.64
N THR A 46 -18.17 -10.18 -7.51
CA THR A 46 -17.42 -10.82 -6.42
C THR A 46 -17.72 -10.16 -5.07
N SER A 47 -17.70 -10.96 -3.99
CA SER A 47 -17.97 -10.44 -2.65
C SER A 47 -16.99 -9.32 -2.24
N PRO A 48 -17.42 -8.29 -1.48
CA PRO A 48 -16.54 -7.22 -1.01
C PRO A 48 -15.31 -7.73 -0.24
N LYS A 49 -15.48 -8.80 0.54
CA LYS A 49 -14.38 -9.44 1.28
C LYS A 49 -13.32 -10.02 0.35
N THR A 50 -13.75 -10.72 -0.70
CA THR A 50 -12.83 -11.30 -1.69
C THR A 50 -12.11 -10.21 -2.47
N ARG A 51 -12.81 -9.14 -2.85
CA ARG A 51 -12.22 -7.98 -3.53
C ARG A 51 -11.16 -7.28 -2.68
N ALA A 52 -11.41 -7.12 -1.38
CA ALA A 52 -10.42 -6.56 -0.46
C ALA A 52 -9.18 -7.47 -0.28
N LEU A 53 -9.35 -8.79 -0.29
CA LEU A 53 -8.23 -9.75 -0.28
C LEU A 53 -7.41 -9.68 -1.57
N LEU A 54 -8.07 -9.53 -2.72
CA LEU A 54 -7.40 -9.35 -4.00
C LEU A 54 -6.65 -8.01 -4.05
N ALA A 55 -7.24 -6.93 -3.54
CA ALA A 55 -6.58 -5.64 -3.44
C ALA A 55 -5.33 -5.69 -2.53
N GLU A 56 -5.40 -6.35 -1.37
CA GLU A 56 -4.22 -6.59 -0.53
C GLU A 56 -3.12 -7.35 -1.30
N ARG A 57 -3.50 -8.38 -2.06
CA ARG A 57 -2.54 -9.17 -2.87
C ARG A 57 -1.86 -8.33 -3.93
N ILE A 58 -2.60 -7.46 -4.62
CA ILE A 58 -2.04 -6.53 -5.61
C ILE A 58 -1.01 -5.61 -4.95
N ILE A 59 -1.35 -5.02 -3.80
CA ILE A 59 -0.43 -4.14 -3.06
C ILE A 59 0.82 -4.90 -2.61
N ARG A 60 0.67 -6.13 -2.10
CA ARG A 60 1.81 -6.98 -1.72
C ARG A 60 2.71 -7.28 -2.92
N ALA A 61 2.13 -7.67 -4.05
CA ALA A 61 2.88 -7.98 -5.27
C ALA A 61 3.66 -6.76 -5.80
N ALA A 62 3.06 -5.57 -5.73
CA ALA A 62 3.74 -4.33 -6.10
C ALA A 62 4.90 -3.99 -5.15
N ILE A 63 4.72 -4.18 -3.83
CA ILE A 63 5.80 -3.99 -2.86
C ILE A 63 6.95 -4.98 -3.08
N ASP A 64 6.65 -6.21 -3.52
CA ASP A 64 7.64 -7.27 -3.75
C ASP A 64 8.55 -7.02 -4.95
N ARG A 65 8.24 -6.00 -5.76
CA ARG A 65 9.09 -5.56 -6.88
C ARG A 65 10.03 -4.41 -6.50
N LEU A 66 9.90 -3.86 -5.30
CA LEU A 66 10.86 -2.87 -4.81
C LEU A 66 12.20 -3.55 -4.47
N ASP A 67 13.29 -2.82 -4.67
CA ASP A 67 14.62 -3.30 -4.27
C ASP A 67 14.74 -3.40 -2.73
N PRO A 68 15.35 -4.47 -2.18
CA PRO A 68 15.67 -4.54 -0.77
C PRO A 68 16.61 -3.39 -0.34
N PRO A 69 16.44 -2.79 0.84
CA PRO A 69 15.48 -3.14 1.90
C PRO A 69 14.11 -2.42 1.82
N ALA A 70 13.79 -1.76 0.69
CA ALA A 70 12.59 -0.94 0.56
C ALA A 70 11.30 -1.79 0.62
N ASP A 71 11.31 -2.97 -0.01
CA ASP A 71 10.22 -3.95 0.06
C ASP A 71 9.77 -4.25 1.51
N SER A 72 10.73 -4.57 2.37
CA SER A 72 10.54 -4.95 3.76
C SER A 72 10.05 -3.76 4.58
N ALA A 73 10.62 -2.59 4.35
CA ALA A 73 10.20 -1.35 4.98
C ALA A 73 8.76 -0.97 4.61
N MET A 74 8.37 -1.14 3.35
CA MET A 74 7.02 -0.83 2.90
C MET A 74 6.00 -1.87 3.38
N ARG A 75 6.37 -3.16 3.46
CA ARG A 75 5.56 -4.19 4.14
C ARG A 75 5.31 -3.82 5.60
N ALA A 76 6.34 -3.36 6.32
CA ALA A 76 6.22 -2.90 7.70
C ALA A 76 5.32 -1.65 7.80
N LEU A 77 5.55 -0.65 6.93
CA LEU A 77 4.78 0.59 6.90
C LEU A 77 3.29 0.34 6.67
N PHE A 78 2.94 -0.55 5.76
CA PHE A 78 1.55 -0.90 5.45
C PHE A 78 0.94 -1.92 6.42
N GLY A 79 1.66 -2.37 7.45
CA GLY A 79 1.14 -3.31 8.45
C GLY A 79 0.90 -4.72 7.89
N LEU A 80 1.69 -5.10 6.88
CA LEU A 80 1.56 -6.34 6.13
C LEU A 80 2.43 -7.47 6.70
N THR A 81 3.21 -7.21 7.76
CA THR A 81 3.97 -8.21 8.53
C THR A 81 3.23 -8.61 9.80
N ALA A 82 3.64 -9.71 10.43
CA ALA A 82 3.04 -10.16 11.70
C ALA A 82 3.30 -9.15 12.83
N GLU A 83 4.49 -8.55 12.91
CA GLU A 83 4.88 -7.63 13.97
C GLU A 83 4.17 -6.27 13.87
N THR A 84 3.92 -5.82 12.63
CA THR A 84 3.38 -4.49 12.33
C THR A 84 1.87 -4.47 12.17
N ARG A 85 1.23 -5.63 11.99
CA ARG A 85 -0.22 -5.77 11.91
C ARG A 85 -0.89 -5.17 13.16
N ARG A 86 -1.94 -4.37 12.95
CA ARG A 86 -2.71 -3.67 14.01
C ARG A 86 -1.89 -2.71 14.89
N ARG A 87 -0.65 -2.39 14.52
CA ARG A 87 0.15 -1.36 15.19
C ARG A 87 -0.16 0.03 14.64
N SER A 88 0.11 1.05 15.45
CA SER A 88 -0.07 2.44 15.06
C SER A 88 0.82 2.79 13.85
N VAL A 89 0.40 3.77 13.04
CA VAL A 89 1.22 4.25 11.92
C VAL A 89 2.56 4.82 12.38
N ALA A 90 2.64 5.38 13.60
CA ALA A 90 3.89 5.86 14.18
C ALA A 90 4.87 4.70 14.40
N TYR A 91 4.43 3.62 15.04
CA TYR A 91 5.25 2.42 15.25
C TYR A 91 5.70 1.81 13.93
N ARG A 92 4.79 1.70 12.95
CA ARG A 92 5.10 1.14 11.63
C ARG A 92 6.12 1.96 10.85
N ARG A 93 6.08 3.29 10.97
CA ARG A 93 7.09 4.19 10.40
C ARG A 93 8.44 4.05 11.07
N ASP A 94 8.45 3.93 12.39
CA ASP A 94 9.70 3.77 13.14
C ASP A 94 10.37 2.44 12.78
N GLU A 95 9.57 1.37 12.61
CA GLU A 95 10.06 0.07 12.15
C GLU A 95 10.54 0.09 10.69
N ALA A 96 9.78 0.73 9.78
CA ALA A 96 10.20 0.92 8.39
C ALA A 96 11.51 1.71 8.28
N ALA A 97 11.66 2.77 9.08
CA ALA A 97 12.89 3.56 9.15
C ALA A 97 14.08 2.72 9.63
N ARG A 98 13.87 1.88 10.66
CA ARG A 98 14.87 0.96 11.19
C ARG A 98 15.37 -0.02 10.13
N LEU A 99 14.46 -0.58 9.32
CA LEU A 99 14.78 -1.56 8.28
C LEU A 99 15.66 -0.99 7.15
N ILE A 100 15.59 0.33 6.91
CA ILE A 100 16.41 1.01 5.89
C ILE A 100 17.51 1.89 6.48
N CYS A 101 17.88 1.66 7.74
CA CYS A 101 18.95 2.38 8.45
C CYS A 101 18.77 3.91 8.47
N LEU A 102 17.52 4.38 8.53
CA LEU A 102 17.19 5.80 8.69
C LEU A 102 16.64 6.10 10.08
N THR A 103 16.78 7.36 10.50
CA THR A 103 16.03 7.87 11.65
C THR A 103 14.55 8.05 11.25
N PRO A 104 13.60 7.93 12.20
CA PRO A 104 12.19 8.16 11.91
C PRO A 104 11.89 9.52 11.27
N GLY A 105 12.63 10.57 11.66
CA GLY A 105 12.49 11.90 11.08
C GLY A 105 12.97 11.98 9.62
N ALA A 106 14.05 11.27 9.28
CA ALA A 106 14.55 11.20 7.91
C ALA A 106 13.61 10.38 7.01
N PHE A 107 13.02 9.31 7.52
CA PHE A 107 12.04 8.49 6.80
C PHE A 107 10.80 9.29 6.39
N ARG A 108 10.26 10.10 7.31
CA ARG A 108 9.04 10.91 7.09
C ARG A 108 9.21 12.05 6.09
N ARG A 109 10.42 12.30 5.58
CA ARG A 109 10.61 13.34 4.57
C ARG A 109 9.90 12.94 3.28
N PRO A 110 9.25 13.88 2.57
CA PRO A 110 8.45 13.57 1.38
C PRO A 110 9.21 12.78 0.32
N ASN A 111 10.51 13.06 0.16
CA ASN A 111 11.41 12.41 -0.80
C ASN A 111 11.87 11.00 -0.41
N ARG A 112 11.34 10.42 0.67
CA ARG A 112 11.67 9.05 1.11
C ARG A 112 10.40 8.20 1.20
N GLU A 113 9.56 8.49 2.18
CA GLU A 113 8.31 7.75 2.37
C GLU A 113 7.37 7.96 1.18
N GLY A 114 7.26 9.19 0.67
CA GLY A 114 6.41 9.50 -0.49
C GLY A 114 6.90 8.84 -1.77
N SER A 115 8.21 8.91 -2.05
CA SER A 115 8.78 8.30 -3.25
C SER A 115 8.57 6.79 -3.29
N MET A 116 8.74 6.08 -2.17
CA MET A 116 8.48 4.63 -2.14
C MET A 116 7.01 4.29 -2.32
N ILE A 117 6.08 5.16 -1.89
CA ILE A 117 4.64 4.98 -2.16
C ILE A 117 4.34 5.21 -3.64
N LEU A 118 5.00 6.21 -4.26
CA LEU A 118 4.91 6.45 -5.69
C LEU A 118 5.46 5.28 -6.51
N ASP A 119 6.58 4.68 -6.09
CA ASP A 119 7.15 3.50 -6.74
C ASP A 119 6.15 2.32 -6.73
N ILE A 120 5.47 2.09 -5.59
CA ILE A 120 4.39 1.09 -5.49
C ILE A 120 3.22 1.44 -6.42
N ALA A 121 2.85 2.72 -6.51
CA ALA A 121 1.78 3.14 -7.40
C ALA A 121 2.13 2.87 -8.87
N PHE A 122 3.38 3.15 -9.28
CA PHE A 122 3.88 2.77 -10.60
C PHE A 122 3.78 1.26 -10.82
N GLU A 123 4.26 0.45 -9.88
CA GLU A 123 4.22 -1.01 -9.98
C GLU A 123 2.81 -1.59 -10.11
N ILE A 124 1.83 -0.99 -9.44
CA ILE A 124 0.41 -1.35 -9.59
C ILE A 124 -0.10 -0.97 -10.97
N VAL A 125 0.21 0.24 -11.45
CA VAL A 125 -0.29 0.74 -12.73
C VAL A 125 0.44 0.10 -13.91
N THR A 126 1.65 -0.42 -13.77
CA THR A 126 2.40 -1.07 -14.86
C THR A 126 2.30 -2.59 -14.85
N ALA A 127 1.80 -3.21 -13.77
CA ALA A 127 1.56 -4.65 -13.69
C ALA A 127 0.66 -5.12 -14.85
N GLU A 128 1.16 -6.04 -15.66
CA GLU A 128 0.41 -6.78 -16.70
C GLU A 128 -0.43 -7.90 -16.11
#